data_AF-A0A836PTT3-F1
#
_entry.id   AF-A0A836PTT3-F1
#
_cell.length_a   1.000
_cell.length_b   1.000
_cell.length_c   1.000
_cell.angle_alpha   90.00
_cell.angle_beta   90.00
_cell.angle_gamma   90.00
#
_symmetry.space_group_name_H-M   'P 1'
#
loop_
_entity.id
_entity.type
_entity.pdbx_description
1 polymer ?
#
loop_
_entity_poly.entity_id
_entity_poly.type
_entity_poly.pdbx_seq_one_letter_code
_entity_poly.pdbx_strand_id
1 'polypeptide(L)'
;MVGRDNAHIPKNSWPSFSWYVIEFAIVFAAANLIAFQIIPAVDEMIGQQNLLLCEQVSWISKCAPSEEKMSDTGLLNWVWWSIVGGVFIGWYMIIRGFVLKKPILGNR
;
A
#
# COMPACT_ATOMS: atom_id res chain seq x y z
N MET A 1 53.94 25.84 -4.37
CA MET A 1 53.57 24.42 -4.24
C MET A 1 52.30 24.25 -5.05
N VAL A 2 52.39 23.64 -6.23
CA VAL A 2 51.23 23.49 -7.12
C VAL A 2 50.31 22.43 -6.53
N GLY A 3 49.15 22.87 -6.03
CA GLY A 3 48.09 21.98 -5.58
C GLY A 3 47.65 21.12 -6.75
N ARG A 4 47.81 19.81 -6.62
CA ARG A 4 47.34 18.85 -7.62
C ARG A 4 45.86 18.62 -7.33
N ASP A 5 45.00 19.32 -8.07
CA ASP A 5 43.54 19.15 -8.04
C ASP A 5 43.18 17.81 -8.71
N ASN A 6 43.42 16.70 -8.00
CA ASN A 6 43.18 15.35 -8.50
C ASN A 6 41.83 14.79 -8.03
N ALA A 7 41.10 15.53 -7.20
CA ALA A 7 39.81 15.09 -6.70
C ALA A 7 38.72 15.62 -7.63
N HIS A 8 38.31 14.79 -8.61
CA HIS A 8 37.05 15.00 -9.31
C HIS A 8 35.91 14.80 -8.31
N ILE A 9 35.50 15.88 -7.66
CA ILE A 9 34.31 15.89 -6.80
C ILE A 9 33.12 16.05 -7.76
N PRO A 10 32.30 15.00 -7.98
CA PRO A 10 31.18 15.09 -8.89
C PRO A 10 30.21 16.14 -8.36
N LYS A 11 29.92 17.15 -9.19
CA LYS A 11 29.09 18.31 -8.82
C LYS A 11 27.61 17.94 -8.52
N ASN A 12 27.23 16.68 -8.74
CA ASN A 12 25.97 16.08 -8.30
C ASN A 12 26.29 14.87 -7.43
N SER A 13 26.47 15.09 -6.12
CA SER A 13 26.85 14.04 -5.16
C SER A 13 25.70 13.13 -4.72
N TRP A 14 24.52 13.21 -5.36
CA TRP A 14 23.37 12.38 -5.01
C TRP A 14 22.83 11.57 -6.18
N PRO A 15 22.62 10.24 -6.02
CA PRO A 15 22.01 9.40 -7.03
C PRO A 15 20.60 9.91 -7.35
N SER A 16 20.24 10.00 -8.63
CA SER A 16 18.88 10.36 -9.05
C SER A 16 17.83 9.36 -8.53
N PHE A 17 18.22 8.11 -8.30
CA PHE A 17 17.39 7.08 -7.68
C PHE A 17 16.96 7.44 -6.25
N SER A 18 17.79 8.17 -5.48
CA SER A 18 17.48 8.54 -4.10
C SER A 18 16.19 9.38 -4.00
N TRP A 19 15.92 10.23 -4.99
CA TRP A 19 14.68 11.00 -5.05
C TRP A 19 13.45 10.10 -5.20
N TYR A 20 13.53 9.02 -5.98
CA TYR A 20 12.45 8.06 -6.11
C TYR A 20 12.22 7.24 -4.84
N VAL A 21 13.27 6.95 -4.08
CA VAL A 21 13.16 6.27 -2.78
C VAL A 21 12.46 7.16 -1.75
N ILE A 22 12.80 8.46 -1.73
CA ILE A 22 12.19 9.42 -0.82
C ILE A 22 10.71 9.63 -1.17
N GLU A 23 10.42 9.80 -2.46
CA GLU A 23 9.04 9.88 -2.96
C GLU A 23 8.24 8.62 -2.58
N PHE A 24 8.82 7.43 -2.80
CA PHE A 24 8.22 6.16 -2.39
C PHE A 24 7.92 6.12 -0.89
N ALA A 25 8.88 6.52 -0.04
CA ALA A 25 8.70 6.52 1.40
C ALA A 25 7.57 7.46 1.86
N ILE A 26 7.46 8.64 1.25
CA ILE A 26 6.39 9.60 1.54
C ILE A 26 5.03 9.04 1.11
N VAL A 27 4.94 8.51 -0.11
CA VAL A 27 3.69 7.91 -0.63
C VAL A 27 3.28 6.68 0.18
N PHE A 28 4.25 5.85 0.58
CA PHE A 28 4.01 4.70 1.45
C PHE A 28 3.45 5.16 2.80
N ALA A 29 4.03 6.17 3.44
CA ALA A 29 3.53 6.69 4.71
C ALA A 29 2.08 7.22 4.56
N ALA A 30 1.81 8.00 3.51
CA ALA A 30 0.46 8.50 3.23
C ALA A 30 -0.54 7.36 2.97
N ALA A 31 -0.15 6.34 2.21
CA ALA A 31 -0.98 5.19 1.89
C ALA A 31 -1.36 4.40 3.15
N ASN A 32 -0.41 4.19 4.08
CA ASN A 32 -0.70 3.53 5.35
C ASN A 32 -1.63 4.38 6.23
N LEU A 33 -1.45 5.71 6.29
CA LEU A 33 -2.37 6.60 7.02
C LEU A 33 -3.80 6.53 6.47
N ILE A 34 -3.95 6.50 5.14
CA ILE A 34 -5.25 6.33 4.48
C ILE A 34 -5.84 4.95 4.82
N ALA A 35 -5.04 3.88 4.74
CA ALA A 35 -5.48 2.53 5.07
C ALA A 35 -5.94 2.40 6.53
N PHE A 36 -5.23 3.03 7.48
CA PHE A 36 -5.62 3.07 8.89
C PHE A 36 -7.00 3.73 9.13
N GLN A 37 -7.35 4.75 8.34
CA GLN A 37 -8.65 5.41 8.46
C GLN A 37 -9.78 4.60 7.83
N ILE A 38 -9.49 3.84 6.77
CA ILE A 38 -10.49 3.11 6.00
C ILE A 38 -10.79 1.72 6.61
N ILE A 39 -9.78 1.04 7.19
CA ILE A 39 -9.95 -0.29 7.79
C ILE A 39 -11.14 -0.42 8.73
N PRO A 40 -11.37 0.46 9.73
CA PRO A 40 -12.48 0.26 10.66
C PRO A 40 -13.84 0.35 9.96
N ALA A 41 -13.99 1.26 8.99
CA ALA A 41 -15.22 1.37 8.20
C ALA A 41 -15.43 0.13 7.30
N VAL A 42 -14.35 -0.44 6.79
CA VAL A 42 -14.40 -1.67 5.99
C VAL A 42 -14.72 -2.89 6.85
N ASP A 43 -14.16 -3.00 8.05
CA ASP A 43 -14.42 -4.10 8.99
C ASP A 43 -15.91 -4.14 9.39
N GLU A 44 -16.52 -2.98 9.60
CA GLU A 44 -17.96 -2.87 9.84
C GLU A 44 -18.81 -3.30 8.63
N MET A 45 -18.35 -3.03 7.41
CA MET A 45 -19.08 -3.39 6.18
C MET A 45 -18.89 -4.85 5.75
N ILE A 46 -17.68 -5.40 5.93
CA ILE A 46 -17.26 -6.70 5.37
C ILE A 46 -17.19 -7.78 6.45
N GLY A 47 -16.94 -7.41 7.71
CA GLY A 47 -16.89 -8.34 8.85
C GLY A 47 -18.21 -9.03 9.17
N GLN A 48 -19.29 -8.68 8.46
CA GLN A 48 -20.57 -9.38 8.52
C GLN A 48 -20.58 -10.61 7.60
N GLN A 49 -19.61 -11.49 7.77
CA GLN A 49 -19.69 -12.82 7.18
C GLN A 49 -20.59 -13.67 8.08
N ASN A 50 -21.87 -13.78 7.69
CA ASN A 50 -22.80 -14.76 8.27
C ASN A 50 -22.30 -16.17 7.89
N LEU A 51 -21.28 -16.66 8.58
CA LEU A 51 -20.81 -18.03 8.45
C LEU A 51 -21.93 -18.94 8.99
N LEU A 52 -22.46 -19.79 8.12
CA LEU A 52 -23.31 -20.89 8.56
C LEU A 52 -22.39 -21.92 9.22
N LEU A 53 -22.26 -21.84 10.53
CA LEU A 53 -21.64 -22.90 11.32
C LEU A 53 -22.60 -24.09 11.29
N CYS A 54 -22.30 -25.05 10.42
CA CYS A 54 -23.03 -26.31 10.36
C CYS A 54 -22.34 -27.30 11.29
N GLU A 55 -22.97 -27.59 12.43
CA GLU A 55 -22.51 -28.64 13.33
C GLU A 55 -23.12 -29.99 12.92
N GLN A 56 -22.28 -31.01 12.86
CA GLN A 56 -22.65 -32.38 12.47
C GLN A 56 -23.19 -33.14 13.69
N VAL A 57 -24.48 -32.93 14.02
CA VAL A 57 -25.19 -33.78 14.99
C VAL A 57 -25.85 -34.94 14.25
N SER A 58 -25.12 -36.05 14.09
CA SER A 58 -25.56 -37.30 13.42
C SER A 58 -25.79 -37.18 11.90
N TRP A 59 -26.78 -37.83 11.29
CA TRP A 59 -27.05 -37.76 9.83
C TRP A 59 -27.82 -36.51 9.38
N ILE A 60 -28.04 -35.53 10.27
CA ILE A 60 -28.71 -34.26 9.97
C ILE A 60 -27.72 -33.13 10.23
N SER A 61 -27.42 -32.34 9.20
CA SER A 61 -26.69 -31.09 9.33
C SER A 61 -27.64 -29.97 9.75
N LYS A 62 -27.47 -29.47 10.98
CA LYS A 62 -28.16 -28.27 11.45
C LYS A 62 -27.24 -27.09 11.19
N CYS A 63 -27.70 -26.12 10.40
CA CYS A 63 -26.97 -24.89 10.16
C CYS A 63 -27.72 -23.75 10.86
N ALA A 64 -27.02 -23.04 11.74
CA ALA A 64 -27.50 -21.80 12.32
C ALA A 64 -26.62 -20.65 11.80
N PRO A 65 -27.18 -19.45 11.58
CA PRO A 65 -26.34 -18.28 11.34
C PRO A 65 -25.49 -18.07 12.59
N SER A 66 -24.16 -18.06 12.43
CA SER A 66 -23.27 -17.76 13.55
C SER A 66 -23.44 -16.30 13.95
N GLU A 67 -23.79 -16.04 15.22
CA GLU A 67 -23.92 -14.67 15.75
C GLU A 67 -22.56 -14.06 16.15
N GLU A 68 -21.47 -14.80 16.00
CA GLU A 68 -20.12 -14.33 16.33
C GLU A 68 -19.54 -13.50 15.19
N LYS A 69 -19.19 -12.25 15.48
CA LYS A 69 -18.45 -11.35 14.60
C LYS A 69 -17.02 -11.86 14.45
N MET A 70 -16.79 -12.82 13.57
CA MET A 70 -15.43 -13.25 13.25
C MET A 70 -14.83 -12.26 12.26
N SER A 71 -13.94 -11.38 12.73
CA SER A 71 -13.13 -10.57 11.83
C SER A 71 -12.13 -11.49 11.12
N ASP A 72 -12.32 -11.72 9.83
CA ASP A 72 -11.36 -12.45 9.01
C ASP A 72 -10.11 -11.58 8.84
N THR A 73 -9.15 -11.77 9.75
CA THR A 73 -7.84 -11.11 9.73
C THR A 73 -7.09 -11.32 8.41
N GLY A 74 -7.32 -12.44 7.72
CA GLY A 74 -6.76 -12.71 6.40
C GLY A 74 -7.33 -11.77 5.36
N LEU A 75 -8.66 -11.68 5.27
CA LEU A 75 -9.35 -10.77 4.35
C LEU A 75 -9.00 -9.31 4.63
N LEU A 76 -8.95 -8.91 5.90
CA LEU A 76 -8.63 -7.53 6.29
C LEU A 76 -7.20 -7.14 5.86
N ASN A 77 -6.23 -8.06 5.99
CA ASN A 77 -4.87 -7.85 5.50
C ASN A 77 -4.82 -7.70 3.97
N TRP A 78 -5.57 -8.50 3.22
CA TRP A 78 -5.68 -8.33 1.77
C TRP A 78 -6.29 -6.99 1.38
N VAL A 79 -7.32 -6.54 2.10
CA VAL A 79 -7.93 -5.22 1.86
C VAL A 79 -6.94 -4.09 2.16
N TRP A 80 -6.16 -4.19 3.23
CA TRP A 80 -5.09 -3.23 3.52
C TRP A 80 -4.14 -3.06 2.34
N TRP A 81 -3.59 -4.17 1.84
CA TRP A 81 -2.66 -4.14 0.72
C TRP A 81 -3.30 -3.67 -0.58
N SER A 82 -4.59 -3.93 -0.79
CA SER A 82 -5.35 -3.38 -1.91
C SER A 82 -5.46 -1.85 -1.84
N ILE A 83 -5.72 -1.28 -0.66
CA ILE A 83 -5.78 0.17 -0.46
C ILE A 83 -4.40 0.79 -0.72
N VAL A 84 -3.35 0.22 -0.11
CA VAL A 84 -1.98 0.69 -0.33
C VAL A 84 -1.64 0.63 -1.81
N GLY A 85 -1.86 -0.50 -2.48
CA GLY A 85 -1.61 -0.68 -3.91
C GLY A 85 -2.40 0.30 -4.79
N GLY A 86 -3.67 0.56 -4.46
CA GLY A 86 -4.50 1.55 -5.15
C GLY A 86 -3.94 2.97 -5.07
N VAL A 87 -3.44 3.38 -3.90
CA VAL A 87 -2.78 4.69 -3.73
C VAL A 87 -1.51 4.79 -4.57
N PHE A 88 -0.69 3.73 -4.62
CA PHE A 88 0.50 3.68 -5.47
C PHE A 88 0.14 3.82 -6.95
N ILE A 89 -0.87 3.08 -7.41
CA ILE A 89 -1.34 3.15 -8.79
C ILE A 89 -1.82 4.56 -9.12
N GLY A 90 -2.62 5.18 -8.24
CA GLY A 90 -3.08 6.56 -8.40
C GLY A 90 -1.92 7.55 -8.44
N TRP A 91 -0.94 7.43 -7.54
CA TRP A 91 0.21 8.34 -7.49
C TRP A 91 1.10 8.23 -8.72
N TYR A 92 1.55 7.03 -9.07
CA TYR A 92 2.55 6.84 -10.12
C TYR A 92 1.93 6.93 -11.53
N MET A 93 0.65 6.57 -11.73
CA MET A 93 -0.01 6.70 -13.04
C MET A 93 -0.64 8.08 -13.25
N ILE A 94 -1.29 8.65 -12.24
CA ILE A 94 -2.05 9.91 -12.39
C ILE A 94 -1.17 11.11 -12.03
N ILE A 95 -0.68 11.19 -10.79
CA ILE A 95 0.02 12.40 -10.32
C ILE A 95 1.38 12.52 -11.01
N ARG A 96 2.18 11.47 -11.01
CA ARG A 96 3.50 11.51 -11.65
C ARG A 96 3.43 11.58 -13.18
N GLY A 97 2.48 10.87 -13.80
CA GLY A 97 2.28 10.91 -15.24
C GLY A 97 1.75 12.25 -15.75
N PHE A 98 0.79 12.85 -15.04
CA PHE A 98 0.05 14.02 -15.51
C PHE A 98 0.60 15.35 -14.99
N VAL A 99 1.07 15.41 -13.73
CA VAL A 99 1.56 16.65 -13.09
C VAL A 99 3.03 16.90 -13.38
N LEU A 100 3.87 15.86 -13.32
CA LEU A 100 5.32 16.07 -13.42
C LEU A 100 5.84 16.22 -14.84
N LYS A 101 5.12 15.77 -15.90
CA LYS A 101 5.46 15.87 -17.35
C LYS A 101 6.96 15.73 -17.70
N LYS A 102 7.77 15.16 -16.81
CA LYS A 102 9.21 15.07 -16.94
C LYS A 102 9.47 13.67 -17.45
N PRO A 103 10.09 13.53 -18.63
CA PRO A 103 10.41 12.22 -19.17
C PRO A 103 11.27 11.48 -18.14
N ILE A 104 10.86 10.25 -17.85
CA ILE A 104 11.45 9.34 -16.84
C ILE A 104 12.93 9.02 -17.11
N LEU A 105 13.48 9.45 -18.26
CA LEU A 105 14.86 9.27 -18.72
C LEU A 105 15.48 10.55 -19.32
N GLY A 106 15.02 11.74 -18.91
CA GLY A 106 15.66 13.00 -19.29
C GLY A 106 16.90 13.31 -18.46
N ASN A 107 18.02 12.65 -18.74
CA ASN A 107 19.34 13.24 -18.47
C ASN A 107 19.99 13.63 -19.80
N ARG A 108 19.45 14.69 -20.39
CA ARG A 108 20.11 15.72 -21.21
C ARG A 108 19.09 16.80 -21.54
#